data_AF-S5V2K2-F1
#
_entry.id   AF-S5V2K2-F1
#
_cell.length_a   1.000
_cell.length_b   1.000
_cell.length_c   1.000
_cell.angle_alpha   90.00
_cell.angle_beta   90.00
_cell.angle_gamma   90.00
#
_symmetry.space_group_name_H-M   'P 1'
#
loop_
_entity.id
_entity.type
_entity.pdbx_description
1 polymer ?
#
loop_
_entity_poly.entity_id
_entity_poly.type
_entity_poly.pdbx_seq_one_letter_code
_entity_poly.pdbx_strand_id
1 'polypeptide(L)'
;MNITAFTTDLHIAGHDLPGISVTLTSSPRPPRPPFRRLDIDINTVIELLALVEGGAASAGAVRDMLEAVVDEVEEADEEDRREDEALRQLRSTPVPKAPARTPQYDTRSVYLVSSEAEPKIVKIGVSKDVPGRLKSLQSGSGSPLTVRWTSTGGGLLESRLHDHFATRALGGEWFDFTDVAQPVAMIAKAARRLLKNATVVEVPT
;
A
#
# COMPACT_ATOMS: atom_id res chain seq x y z
N MET A 1 13.20 2.21 9.26
CA MET A 1 14.01 3.25 9.91
C MET A 1 13.16 4.48 9.79
N ASN A 2 12.58 4.90 10.91
CA ASN A 2 11.68 6.03 10.97
C ASN A 2 12.52 7.23 11.40
N ILE A 3 12.33 8.35 10.71
CA ILE A 3 12.98 9.62 11.02
C ILE A 3 11.84 10.55 11.37
N THR A 4 11.81 11.03 12.60
CA THR A 4 10.84 12.01 13.08
C THR A 4 11.60 13.31 13.31
N ALA A 5 11.26 14.34 12.55
CA ALA A 5 11.80 15.67 12.74
C ALA A 5 10.69 16.55 13.33
N PHE A 6 10.98 17.24 14.42
CA PHE A 6 10.05 18.17 15.04
C PHE A 6 10.78 19.44 15.46
N THR A 7 10.02 20.51 15.60
CA THR A 7 10.54 21.83 15.97
C THR A 7 10.02 22.18 17.35
N THR A 8 10.91 22.56 18.26
CA THR A 8 10.55 22.95 19.63
C THR A 8 11.31 24.21 20.05
N ASP A 9 10.80 24.92 21.05
CA ASP A 9 11.42 26.11 21.62
C ASP A 9 12.12 25.72 22.92
N LEU A 10 13.44 25.87 23.00
CA LEU A 10 14.19 25.52 24.22
C LEU A 10 14.25 26.73 25.17
N HIS A 11 13.94 26.49 26.44
CA HIS A 11 13.92 27.52 27.47
C HIS A 11 14.96 27.19 28.54
N ILE A 12 15.94 28.07 28.75
CA ILE A 12 17.01 27.84 29.72
C ILE A 12 17.42 29.11 30.45
N ALA A 13 17.39 29.07 31.78
CA ALA A 13 17.82 30.17 32.64
C ALA A 13 17.21 31.55 32.29
N GLY A 14 15.98 31.56 31.76
CA GLY A 14 15.29 32.78 31.32
C GLY A 14 15.60 33.23 29.89
N HIS A 15 16.29 32.40 29.10
CA HIS A 15 16.55 32.60 27.68
C HIS A 15 15.70 31.64 26.84
N ASP A 16 15.04 32.18 25.83
CA ASP A 16 14.24 31.42 24.87
C ASP A 16 15.03 31.24 23.57
N LEU A 17 15.16 29.99 23.12
CA LEU A 17 15.75 29.61 21.85
C LEU A 17 14.65 29.02 20.96
N PRO A 18 13.96 29.86 20.16
CA PRO A 18 12.81 29.42 19.40
C PRO A 18 13.20 28.67 18.11
N GLY A 19 12.35 27.74 17.69
CA GLY A 19 12.42 27.13 16.36
C GLY A 19 13.54 26.11 16.17
N ILE A 20 13.93 25.40 17.24
CA ILE A 20 15.01 24.40 17.17
C ILE A 20 14.50 23.13 16.53
N SER A 21 15.16 22.71 15.45
CA SER A 21 14.88 21.46 14.77
C SER A 21 15.62 20.31 15.45
N VAL A 22 14.87 19.36 15.98
CA VAL A 22 15.40 18.12 16.57
C VAL A 22 15.00 16.97 15.65
N THR A 23 15.99 16.19 15.22
CA THR A 23 15.75 15.02 14.38
C THR A 23 16.03 13.75 15.17
N LEU A 24 14.98 12.96 15.37
CA LEU A 24 15.03 11.65 15.99
C LEU A 24 15.09 10.56 14.91
N THR A 25 16.08 9.69 15.00
CA THR A 25 16.18 8.52 14.10
C THR A 25 15.95 7.24 14.90
N SER A 26 14.81 6.56 14.67
CA SER A 26 14.47 5.29 15.30
C SER A 26 14.50 4.13 14.28
N SER A 27 15.13 3.00 14.65
CA SER A 27 15.22 1.82 13.78
C SER A 27 14.28 0.72 14.28
N PRO A 28 13.43 0.12 13.42
CA PRO A 28 12.45 -0.90 13.81
C PRO A 28 13.07 -2.29 14.09
N ARG A 29 14.38 -2.44 13.97
CA ARG A 29 15.11 -3.68 14.22
C ARG A 29 15.75 -3.56 15.59
N PRO A 30 15.63 -4.52 16.52
CA PRO A 30 16.24 -4.37 17.85
C PRO A 30 17.76 -4.37 17.68
N PRO A 31 18.47 -3.25 17.86
CA PRO A 31 19.89 -3.32 18.11
C PRO A 31 20.03 -3.57 19.62
N ARG A 32 21.12 -4.21 20.02
CA ARG A 32 21.50 -4.21 21.45
C ARG A 32 21.54 -2.76 21.94
N PRO A 33 21.04 -2.45 23.16
CA PRO A 33 21.23 -1.13 23.74
C PRO A 33 22.71 -0.81 23.96
N PRO A 34 23.08 0.47 24.07
CA PRO A 34 22.36 1.67 23.60
C PRO A 34 22.78 1.94 22.13
N PHE A 35 22.06 2.68 21.29
CA PHE A 35 21.98 4.13 21.32
C PHE A 35 20.81 4.57 20.43
N ARG A 36 19.89 5.37 20.97
CA ARG A 36 19.08 6.29 20.15
C ARG A 36 20.01 7.43 19.72
N ARG A 37 19.90 7.90 18.48
CA ARG A 37 20.67 9.04 17.96
C ARG A 37 19.73 10.24 17.89
N LEU A 38 20.05 11.26 18.69
CA LEU A 38 19.45 12.59 18.62
C LEU A 38 20.45 13.48 17.89
N ASP A 39 20.04 14.05 16.78
CA ASP A 39 20.83 15.04 16.06
C ASP A 39 20.25 16.43 16.40
N ILE A 40 21.12 17.30 16.94
CA ILE A 40 20.81 18.70 17.32
C ILE A 40 21.52 19.61 16.31
N ASP A 41 20.87 20.70 15.91
CA ASP A 41 21.47 21.69 15.03
C ASP A 41 22.77 22.27 15.63
N ILE A 42 23.81 22.38 14.80
CA ILE A 42 25.12 22.82 15.26
C ILE A 42 25.11 24.27 15.79
N ASN A 43 24.23 25.14 15.27
CA ASN A 43 24.12 26.51 15.77
C ASN A 43 23.51 26.54 17.17
N THR A 44 22.51 25.70 17.44
CA THR A 44 21.95 25.52 18.79
C THR A 44 23.01 25.04 19.77
N VAL A 45 23.87 24.11 19.38
CA VAL A 45 24.99 23.66 20.23
C VAL A 45 25.94 24.82 20.55
N ILE A 46 26.27 25.64 19.55
CA ILE A 46 27.12 26.82 19.72
C ILE A 46 26.46 27.83 20.68
N GLU A 47 25.16 28.07 20.56
CA GLU A 47 24.42 28.98 21.45
C GLU A 47 24.37 28.49 22.90
N LEU A 48 24.12 27.20 23.10
CA LEU A 48 24.15 26.59 24.44
C LEU A 48 25.53 26.70 25.08
N LEU A 49 26.60 26.47 24.31
CA LEU A 49 27.98 26.64 24.79
C LEU A 49 28.28 28.10 25.12
N ALA A 50 27.82 29.05 24.30
CA ALA A 50 27.99 30.49 24.56
C ALA A 50 27.26 30.93 25.84
N LEU A 51 26.08 30.38 26.15
CA LEU A 51 25.37 30.63 27.39
C LEU A 51 26.13 30.11 28.62
N VAL A 52 26.79 28.95 28.49
CA VAL A 52 27.63 28.39 29.56
C VAL A 52 28.91 29.20 29.75
N GLU A 53 29.61 29.54 28.67
CA GLU A 53 30.83 30.35 28.72
C GLU A 53 30.55 31.77 29.25
N GLY A 54 29.41 32.35 28.88
CA GLY A 54 28.95 33.65 29.36
C GLY A 54 28.44 33.65 30.80
N GLY A 55 28.36 32.48 31.46
CA GLY A 55 27.84 32.31 32.82
C GLY A 55 26.32 32.53 32.96
N ALA A 56 25.61 32.66 31.83
CA ALA A 56 24.16 32.81 31.79
C ALA A 56 23.44 31.50 32.17
N ALA A 57 24.05 30.35 31.87
CA ALA A 57 23.58 29.03 32.28
C ALA A 57 24.72 28.19 32.85
N SER A 58 24.41 27.29 33.78
CA SER A 58 25.36 26.26 34.20
C SER A 58 25.29 25.06 33.25
N ALA A 59 26.38 24.31 33.11
CA ALA A 59 26.36 23.06 32.36
C ALA A 59 25.34 22.05 32.92
N GLY A 60 25.07 22.08 34.24
CA GLY A 60 24.01 21.29 34.86
C GLY A 60 22.62 21.70 34.38
N ALA A 61 22.33 23.00 34.34
CA ALA A 61 21.04 23.50 33.84
C ALA A 61 20.82 23.15 32.35
N VAL A 62 21.87 23.18 31.52
CA VAL A 62 21.81 22.75 30.11
C VAL A 62 21.52 21.26 30.02
N ARG A 63 22.16 20.44 30.85
CA ARG A 63 21.93 19.01 30.89
C ARG A 63 20.49 18.69 31.30
N ASP A 64 19.99 19.30 32.37
CA ASP A 64 18.64 19.04 32.88
C ASP A 64 17.57 19.42 31.83
N MET A 65 17.79 20.53 31.10
CA MET A 65 16.94 20.91 29.96
C MET A 65 16.98 19.87 28.84
N LEU A 66 18.17 19.38 28.46
CA LEU A 66 18.30 18.35 27.43
C LEU A 66 17.67 17.02 27.86
N GLU A 67 17.79 16.64 29.14
CA GLU A 67 17.11 15.46 29.69
C GLU A 67 15.59 15.62 29.62
N ALA A 68 15.04 16.79 29.96
CA ALA A 68 13.60 17.05 29.81
C ALA A 68 13.10 16.93 28.37
N VAL A 69 13.87 17.42 27.39
CA VAL A 69 13.54 17.26 25.96
C VAL A 69 13.57 15.79 25.54
N VAL A 70 14.52 15.01 26.08
CA VAL A 70 14.56 13.56 25.82
C VAL A 70 13.30 12.88 26.38
N ASP A 71 12.90 13.22 27.61
CA ASP A 71 11.72 12.65 28.24
C ASP A 71 10.43 13.01 27.46
N GLU A 72 10.26 14.26 27.03
CA GLU A 72 9.12 14.70 26.20
C GLU A 72 9.04 13.92 24.87
N VAL A 73 10.19 13.68 24.25
CA VAL A 73 10.26 12.89 23.01
C VAL A 73 9.92 11.43 23.27
N GLU A 74 10.38 10.86 24.37
CA GLU A 74 10.04 9.48 24.74
C GLU A 74 8.55 9.33 25.05
N GLU A 75 7.94 10.33 25.69
CA GLU A 75 6.50 10.37 25.94
C GLU A 75 5.70 10.47 24.64
N ALA A 76 6.10 11.33 23.70
CA ALA A 76 5.47 11.45 22.37
C ALA A 76 5.61 10.16 21.55
N ASP A 77 6.80 9.53 21.54
CA ASP A 77 7.04 8.23 20.90
C ASP A 77 6.19 7.10 21.54
N GLU A 78 5.94 7.17 22.84
CA GLU A 78 5.09 6.22 23.56
C GLU A 78 3.62 6.44 23.22
N GLU A 79 3.18 7.69 23.11
CA GLU A 79 1.83 8.06 22.70
C GLU A 79 1.54 7.63 21.26
N ASP A 80 2.42 7.98 20.31
CA ASP A 80 2.33 7.53 18.91
C ASP A 80 2.24 6.01 18.81
N ARG A 81 3.04 5.30 19.62
CA ARG A 81 3.02 3.83 19.63
C ARG A 81 1.74 3.28 20.24
N ARG A 82 1.21 3.90 21.29
CA ARG A 82 -0.10 3.56 21.87
C ARG A 82 -1.23 3.82 20.89
N GLU A 83 -1.18 4.91 20.13
CA GLU A 83 -2.15 5.21 19.07
C GLU A 83 -2.05 4.21 17.92
N ASP A 84 -0.83 3.89 17.45
CA ASP A 84 -0.59 2.87 16.44
C ASP A 84 -1.06 1.49 16.90
N GLU A 85 -0.81 1.15 18.17
CA GLU A 85 -1.28 -0.08 18.77
C GLU A 85 -2.80 -0.08 18.93
N ALA A 86 -3.43 1.03 19.34
CA ALA A 86 -4.87 1.18 19.42
C ALA A 86 -5.53 1.10 18.04
N LEU A 87 -4.94 1.69 17.00
CA LEU A 87 -5.37 1.56 15.61
C LEU A 87 -5.24 0.12 15.12
N ARG A 88 -4.16 -0.58 15.49
CA ARG A 88 -4.00 -2.02 15.21
C ARG A 88 -5.00 -2.86 15.99
N GLN A 89 -5.30 -2.53 17.23
CA GLN A 89 -6.30 -3.21 18.06
C GLN A 89 -7.70 -2.98 17.48
N LEU A 90 -8.06 -1.77 17.08
CA LEU A 90 -9.30 -1.46 16.37
C LEU A 90 -9.41 -2.21 15.02
N ARG A 91 -8.30 -2.31 14.26
CA ARG A 91 -8.24 -3.09 13.02
C ARG A 91 -8.22 -4.61 13.24
N SER A 92 -7.79 -5.07 14.41
CA SER A 92 -7.70 -6.49 14.78
C SER A 92 -8.85 -6.97 15.65
N THR A 93 -9.73 -6.07 16.11
CA THR A 93 -11.09 -6.44 16.49
C THR A 93 -11.63 -7.24 15.33
N PRO A 94 -12.04 -8.51 15.53
CA PRO A 94 -12.69 -9.24 14.48
C PRO A 94 -13.96 -8.46 14.18
N VAL A 95 -13.94 -7.68 13.09
CA VAL A 95 -15.16 -7.22 12.43
C VAL A 95 -15.97 -8.51 12.35
N PRO A 96 -17.18 -8.59 12.98
CA PRO A 96 -17.99 -9.80 12.90
C PRO A 96 -18.05 -10.10 11.42
N LYS A 97 -17.39 -11.20 11.04
CA LYS A 97 -17.12 -11.53 9.64
C LYS A 97 -18.51 -11.63 9.07
N ALA A 98 -18.94 -10.58 8.36
CA ALA A 98 -20.26 -10.56 7.73
C ALA A 98 -20.33 -11.90 7.03
N PRO A 99 -21.32 -12.75 7.37
CA PRO A 99 -21.28 -14.19 7.09
C PRO A 99 -20.79 -14.33 5.67
N ALA A 100 -19.62 -14.97 5.49
CA ALA A 100 -18.83 -14.87 4.27
C ALA A 100 -19.77 -14.96 3.08
N ARG A 101 -20.11 -13.79 2.47
CA ARG A 101 -21.15 -13.76 1.45
C ARG A 101 -20.64 -14.71 0.39
N THR A 102 -21.40 -15.78 0.12
CA THR A 102 -21.02 -16.74 -0.92
C THR A 102 -20.67 -15.91 -2.15
N PRO A 103 -19.48 -16.07 -2.76
CA PRO A 103 -19.06 -15.24 -3.87
C PRO A 103 -20.16 -15.26 -4.94
N GLN A 104 -20.85 -14.12 -5.11
CA GLN A 104 -21.97 -14.01 -6.04
C GLN A 104 -21.41 -13.63 -7.40
N TYR A 105 -21.44 -14.59 -8.31
CA TYR A 105 -21.09 -14.33 -9.70
C TYR A 105 -22.27 -13.73 -10.43
N ASP A 106 -22.02 -12.72 -11.25
CA ASP A 106 -23.06 -12.08 -12.03
C ASP A 106 -23.17 -12.68 -13.46
N THR A 107 -24.26 -12.37 -14.17
CA THR A 107 -24.58 -12.95 -15.49
C THR A 107 -23.74 -12.41 -16.64
N ARG A 108 -22.91 -11.39 -16.42
CA ARG A 108 -22.02 -10.88 -17.47
C ARG A 108 -21.01 -11.95 -17.88
N SER A 109 -20.67 -11.93 -19.15
CA SER A 109 -19.71 -12.85 -19.72
C SER A 109 -18.30 -12.28 -19.58
N VAL A 110 -17.42 -13.06 -18.95
CA VAL A 110 -15.98 -12.90 -19.09
C VAL A 110 -15.57 -13.43 -20.46
N TYR A 111 -14.72 -12.70 -21.16
CA TYR A 111 -14.26 -13.06 -22.50
C TYR A 111 -12.73 -12.95 -22.60
N LEU A 112 -12.16 -13.79 -23.46
CA LEU A 112 -10.78 -13.71 -23.90
C LEU A 112 -10.73 -13.22 -25.33
N VAL A 113 -9.98 -12.16 -25.58
CA VAL A 113 -9.73 -11.63 -26.92
C VAL A 113 -8.24 -11.58 -27.19
N SER A 114 -7.83 -11.95 -28.39
CA SER A 114 -6.47 -11.73 -28.88
C SER A 114 -6.55 -11.24 -30.33
N SER A 115 -5.46 -10.66 -30.83
CA SER A 115 -5.35 -10.44 -32.27
C SER A 115 -5.02 -11.76 -32.98
N GLU A 116 -5.21 -11.80 -34.30
CA GLU A 116 -4.69 -12.91 -35.13
C GLU A 116 -3.17 -12.85 -35.27
N ALA A 117 -2.57 -11.66 -35.23
CA ALA A 117 -1.12 -11.49 -35.29
C ALA A 117 -0.42 -11.98 -34.02
N GLU A 118 -1.04 -11.78 -32.85
CA GLU A 118 -0.48 -12.08 -31.54
C GLU A 118 -1.47 -12.90 -30.70
N PRO A 119 -1.72 -14.19 -31.05
CA PRO A 119 -2.73 -15.01 -30.39
C PRO A 119 -2.40 -15.33 -28.92
N LYS A 120 -1.17 -15.08 -28.49
CA LYS A 120 -0.68 -15.31 -27.12
C LYS A 120 -0.70 -14.07 -26.24
N ILE A 121 -1.02 -12.89 -26.80
CA ILE A 121 -1.29 -11.68 -26.04
C ILE A 121 -2.79 -11.60 -25.85
N VAL A 122 -3.24 -11.86 -24.62
CA VAL A 122 -4.66 -12.11 -24.34
C VAL A 122 -5.22 -10.99 -23.48
N LYS A 123 -6.32 -10.42 -23.93
CA LYS A 123 -7.17 -9.53 -23.14
C LYS A 123 -8.19 -10.34 -22.35
N ILE A 124 -8.30 -10.10 -21.05
CA ILE A 124 -9.35 -10.67 -20.20
C ILE A 124 -10.30 -9.53 -19.82
N GLY A 125 -11.55 -9.59 -20.26
CA GLY A 125 -12.53 -8.55 -19.95
C GLY A 125 -13.91 -9.12 -19.64
N VAL A 126 -14.83 -8.26 -19.21
CA VAL A 126 -16.22 -8.61 -18.88
C VAL A 126 -17.21 -7.73 -19.65
N SER A 127 -18.30 -8.31 -20.16
CA SER A 127 -19.37 -7.57 -20.84
C SER A 127 -20.73 -8.24 -20.72
N LYS A 128 -21.81 -7.44 -20.78
CA LYS A 128 -23.19 -7.93 -21.01
C LYS A 128 -23.40 -8.30 -22.49
N ASP A 129 -22.70 -7.62 -23.40
CA ASP A 129 -22.73 -7.84 -24.85
C ASP A 129 -21.29 -7.97 -25.36
N VAL A 130 -20.81 -9.20 -25.49
CA VAL A 130 -19.46 -9.50 -25.97
C VAL A 130 -19.29 -9.13 -27.45
N PRO A 131 -20.23 -9.46 -28.37
CA PRO A 131 -20.16 -9.00 -29.76
C PRO A 131 -20.08 -7.48 -29.92
N GLY A 132 -20.91 -6.72 -29.20
CA GLY A 132 -20.87 -5.26 -29.24
C GLY A 132 -19.53 -4.72 -28.71
N ARG A 133 -19.05 -5.27 -27.60
CA ARG A 133 -17.75 -4.90 -27.04
C ARG A 133 -16.58 -5.21 -27.99
N LEU A 134 -16.61 -6.35 -28.69
CA LEU A 134 -15.59 -6.70 -29.68
C LEU A 134 -15.55 -5.67 -30.82
N LYS A 135 -16.70 -5.23 -31.34
CA LYS A 135 -16.76 -4.17 -32.37
C LYS A 135 -16.13 -2.87 -31.89
N SER A 136 -16.42 -2.45 -30.66
CA SER A 136 -15.80 -1.26 -30.07
C SER A 136 -14.30 -1.41 -29.82
N LEU A 137 -13.82 -2.61 -29.49
CA LEU A 137 -12.39 -2.87 -29.34
C LEU A 137 -11.67 -2.88 -30.69
N GLN A 138 -12.34 -3.38 -31.74
CA GLN A 138 -11.78 -3.46 -33.08
C GLN A 138 -11.47 -2.08 -33.67
N SER A 139 -12.26 -1.04 -33.39
CA SER A 139 -12.00 0.32 -33.89
C SER A 139 -10.68 0.91 -33.38
N GLY A 140 -10.18 0.43 -32.24
CA GLY A 140 -8.89 0.82 -31.67
C GLY A 140 -7.74 -0.13 -31.98
N SER A 141 -7.97 -1.18 -32.77
CA SER A 141 -6.95 -2.19 -33.07
C SER A 141 -6.65 -2.25 -34.57
N GLY A 142 -5.37 -2.11 -34.94
CA GLY A 142 -4.91 -2.23 -36.32
C GLY A 142 -4.88 -3.67 -36.86
N SER A 143 -5.24 -4.66 -36.05
CA SER A 143 -5.32 -6.07 -36.43
C SER A 143 -6.69 -6.66 -36.06
N PRO A 144 -7.19 -7.66 -36.81
CA PRO A 144 -8.44 -8.34 -36.46
C PRO A 144 -8.35 -8.97 -35.07
N LEU A 145 -9.34 -8.67 -34.23
CA LEU A 145 -9.52 -9.23 -32.90
C LEU A 145 -10.51 -10.39 -32.95
N THR A 146 -10.16 -11.48 -32.29
CA THR A 146 -10.99 -12.69 -32.22
C THR A 146 -11.30 -13.03 -30.76
N VAL A 147 -12.57 -13.29 -30.47
CA VAL A 147 -12.98 -13.86 -29.18
C VAL A 147 -12.58 -15.33 -29.16
N ARG A 148 -11.64 -15.68 -28.28
CA ARG A 148 -11.09 -17.03 -28.18
C ARG A 148 -11.84 -17.90 -27.18
N TRP A 149 -12.54 -17.28 -26.23
CA TRP A 149 -13.29 -17.98 -25.18
C TRP A 149 -14.23 -17.04 -24.45
N THR A 150 -15.32 -17.59 -23.89
CA THR A 150 -16.23 -16.90 -22.99
C THR A 150 -16.68 -17.80 -21.84
N SER A 151 -17.05 -17.20 -20.72
CA SER A 151 -17.75 -17.87 -19.61
C SER A 151 -18.56 -16.86 -18.80
N THR A 152 -19.70 -17.29 -18.27
CA THR A 152 -20.40 -16.56 -17.21
C THR A 152 -19.55 -16.54 -15.94
N GLY A 153 -19.74 -15.53 -15.09
CA GLY A 153 -18.91 -15.29 -13.93
C GLY A 153 -18.71 -13.80 -13.62
N GLY A 154 -19.00 -12.93 -14.58
CA GLY A 154 -19.06 -11.51 -14.36
C GLY A 154 -17.78 -10.87 -13.84
N GLY A 155 -17.94 -9.73 -13.17
CA GLY A 155 -16.80 -8.93 -12.70
C GLY A 155 -15.96 -9.65 -11.64
N LEU A 156 -16.59 -10.48 -10.80
CA LEU A 156 -15.86 -11.22 -9.77
C LEU A 156 -14.96 -12.31 -10.36
N LEU A 157 -15.39 -12.98 -11.44
CA LEU A 157 -14.54 -13.96 -12.12
C LEU A 157 -13.39 -13.27 -12.86
N GLU A 158 -13.66 -12.16 -13.52
CA GLU A 158 -12.65 -11.37 -14.23
C GLU A 158 -11.57 -10.86 -13.27
N SER A 159 -11.96 -10.22 -12.16
CA SER A 159 -11.02 -9.74 -11.14
C SER A 159 -10.16 -10.87 -10.57
N ARG A 160 -10.76 -12.04 -10.26
CA ARG A 160 -10.00 -13.19 -9.77
C ARG A 160 -9.04 -13.76 -10.81
N LEU A 161 -9.37 -13.69 -12.10
CA LEU A 161 -8.46 -14.10 -13.17
C LEU A 161 -7.32 -13.10 -13.33
N HIS A 162 -7.59 -11.80 -13.21
CA HIS A 162 -6.55 -10.76 -13.19
C HIS A 162 -5.58 -10.98 -12.05
N ASP A 163 -6.07 -11.18 -10.82
CA ASP A 163 -5.23 -11.48 -9.65
C ASP A 163 -4.40 -12.76 -9.88
N HIS A 164 -5.02 -13.81 -10.43
CA HIS A 164 -4.35 -15.09 -10.68
C HIS A 164 -3.22 -14.97 -11.71
N PHE A 165 -3.34 -14.05 -12.67
CA PHE A 165 -2.35 -13.84 -13.75
C PHE A 165 -1.62 -12.50 -13.63
N ALA A 166 -1.63 -11.85 -12.46
CA ALA A 166 -1.04 -10.52 -12.27
C ALA A 166 0.44 -10.45 -12.67
N THR A 167 1.20 -11.52 -12.45
CA THR A 167 2.62 -11.61 -12.85
C THR A 167 2.85 -11.62 -14.37
N ARG A 168 1.79 -11.75 -15.16
CA ARG A 168 1.81 -11.78 -16.63
C ARG A 168 1.18 -10.52 -17.24
N ALA A 169 0.74 -9.57 -16.43
CA ALA A 169 0.09 -8.36 -16.92
C ALA A 169 1.08 -7.47 -17.67
N LEU A 170 0.72 -7.08 -18.90
CA LEU A 170 1.46 -6.10 -19.71
C LEU A 170 0.99 -4.66 -19.44
N GLY A 171 -0.14 -4.51 -18.76
CA GLY A 171 -0.79 -3.24 -18.46
C GLY A 171 -2.29 -3.26 -18.80
N GLY A 172 -3.11 -2.74 -17.88
CA GLY A 172 -4.57 -2.76 -18.02
C GLY A 172 -5.13 -4.19 -18.02
N GLU A 173 -5.89 -4.53 -19.06
CA GLU A 173 -6.58 -5.83 -19.19
C GLU A 173 -5.81 -6.84 -20.07
N TRP A 174 -4.55 -6.58 -20.42
CA TRP A 174 -3.74 -7.39 -21.36
C TRP A 174 -2.64 -8.20 -20.65
N PHE A 175 -2.46 -9.44 -21.08
CA PHE A 175 -1.58 -10.42 -20.44
C PHE A 175 -0.70 -11.16 -21.45
N ASP A 176 0.55 -11.42 -21.06
CA ASP A 176 1.55 -12.15 -21.84
C ASP A 176 1.55 -13.66 -21.53
N PHE A 177 1.27 -14.45 -22.56
CA PHE A 177 1.34 -15.90 -22.53
C PHE A 177 2.22 -16.47 -23.65
N THR A 178 3.18 -15.70 -24.14
CA THR A 178 4.11 -16.11 -25.23
C THR A 178 4.85 -17.41 -24.91
N ASP A 179 5.23 -17.62 -23.65
CA ASP A 179 5.85 -18.82 -23.08
C ASP A 179 4.88 -20.01 -22.91
N VAL A 180 3.57 -19.80 -23.04
CA VAL A 180 2.55 -20.83 -22.86
C VAL A 180 2.12 -21.42 -24.20
N ALA A 181 2.05 -22.75 -24.27
CA ALA A 181 1.63 -23.46 -25.48
C ALA A 181 0.13 -23.25 -25.79
N GLN A 182 -0.72 -23.26 -24.77
CA GLN A 182 -2.18 -23.15 -24.90
C GLN A 182 -2.76 -22.15 -23.87
N PRO A 183 -2.64 -20.83 -24.10
CA PRO A 183 -3.06 -19.79 -23.16
C PRO A 183 -4.55 -19.89 -22.78
N VAL A 184 -5.41 -20.07 -23.79
CA VAL A 184 -6.88 -20.15 -23.61
C VAL A 184 -7.25 -21.33 -22.72
N ALA A 185 -6.61 -22.50 -22.91
CA ALA A 185 -6.88 -23.69 -22.10
C ALA A 185 -6.42 -23.50 -20.64
N MET A 186 -5.29 -22.81 -20.42
CA MET A 186 -4.81 -22.47 -19.09
C MET A 186 -5.79 -21.55 -18.36
N ILE A 187 -6.24 -20.48 -19.01
CA ILE A 187 -7.19 -19.53 -18.44
C ILE A 187 -8.54 -20.20 -18.17
N ALA A 188 -9.06 -20.98 -19.11
CA ALA A 188 -10.32 -21.73 -18.93
C ALA A 188 -10.23 -22.75 -17.79
N LYS A 189 -9.06 -23.36 -17.55
CA LYS A 189 -8.82 -24.24 -16.40
C LYS A 189 -8.82 -23.47 -15.08
N ALA A 190 -8.21 -22.29 -15.03
CA ALA A 190 -8.23 -21.41 -13.87
C ALA A 190 -9.67 -20.94 -13.57
N ALA A 191 -10.40 -20.47 -14.59
CA ALA A 191 -11.78 -20.03 -14.46
C ALA A 191 -12.68 -21.12 -13.87
N ARG A 192 -12.58 -22.36 -14.38
CA ARG A 192 -13.33 -23.50 -13.81
C ARG A 192 -13.00 -23.77 -12.34
N ARG A 193 -11.76 -23.58 -11.90
CA ARG A 193 -11.38 -23.74 -10.48
C ARG A 193 -11.98 -22.64 -9.61
N LEU A 194 -11.97 -21.40 -10.09
CA LEU A 194 -12.52 -20.25 -9.38
C LEU A 194 -14.06 -20.35 -9.26
N LEU A 195 -14.73 -20.86 -10.30
CA LEU A 195 -16.18 -21.07 -10.33
C LEU A 195 -16.68 -22.21 -9.43
N LYS A 196 -15.83 -23.19 -9.08
CA LYS A 196 -16.24 -24.40 -8.35
C LYS A 196 -16.77 -24.16 -6.92
N ASN A 197 -16.70 -22.93 -6.40
CA ASN A 197 -17.06 -22.60 -5.01
C ASN A 197 -18.15 -21.51 -4.90
N ALA A 198 -19.07 -21.38 -5.86
CA ALA A 198 -19.96 -20.21 -5.93
C ALA A 198 -21.38 -20.46 -6.44
N THR A 199 -22.28 -19.55 -6.04
CA THR A 199 -23.65 -19.40 -6.56
C THR A 199 -23.69 -18.28 -7.60
N VAL A 200 -24.31 -18.55 -8.76
CA VAL A 200 -24.59 -17.54 -9.79
C VAL A 200 -25.83 -16.76 -9.36
N VAL A 201 -25.78 -15.43 -9.43
CA VAL A 201 -26.89 -14.53 -9.12
C VAL A 201 -27.24 -13.75 -10.39
N GLU A 202 -28.52 -13.80 -10.79
CA GLU A 202 -29.01 -13.03 -11.93
C GLU A 202 -29.00 -11.53 -11.62
N VAL A 203 -28.44 -10.73 -12.54
CA VAL A 203 -28.53 -9.26 -12.47
C VAL A 203 -29.80 -8.83 -13.20
N PRO A 204 -30.72 -8.08 -12.57
CA PRO A 204 -31.91 -7.59 -13.24
C PRO A 204 -31.54 -6.65 -14.40
N THR A 205 -32.31 -6.76 -15.46
CA THR A 205 -32.11 -6.19 -16.81
C THR A 205 -32.07 -4.66 -16.81
#